data_AF-A0A2V2SDE9-F1
#
_entry.id   AF-A0A2V2SDE9-F1
#
_cell.length_a   1.000
_cell.length_b   1.000
_cell.length_c   1.000
_cell.angle_alpha   90.00
_cell.angle_beta   90.00
_cell.angle_gamma   90.00
#
_symmetry.space_group_name_H-M   'P 1'
#
loop_
_entity.id
_entity.type
_entity.pdbx_description
1 polymer ?
#
loop_
_entity_poly.entity_id
_entity_poly.type
_entity_poly.pdbx_seq_one_letter_code
_entity_poly.pdbx_strand_id
1 'polypeptide(L)'
;MRDLVRNVVNLDALGGVVNEEQATAWKQRLHLLIEQGPGAVSAIREFLSGNSDIDFGSAGKQLLGYPTARAAMIDALGQIGGQSSVDTMTELLGSTADPREIALLAQNLDKLQPGIYQAAALDAARQTLAMAAQGNLPSRDVAPLFELIQRYGGASAVSDLLQNAGQWNYYAMMTLGQLPDGAGISALTQVASGQAGAGSGAKIAALQMVAQAASQSDEARTFLVEQARQGAFSAYLWAALMPILAGDQMTFQNSAFEDPLAKVPSNELRMAHLSIGNQNYLTAPLGVMTADQAQRQMALIQALSDVTSDPEGRSALQQAKNLLQQRSAQFAAVPAPGTGP
;
A
#
# COMPACT_ATOMS: atom_id res chain seq x y z
N MET A 1 -21.37 -26.22 -14.37
CA MET A 1 -20.73 -24.95 -14.00
C MET A 1 -20.94 -24.58 -12.54
N ARG A 2 -22.19 -24.52 -12.04
CA ARG A 2 -22.47 -24.36 -10.60
C ARG A 2 -21.73 -25.35 -9.71
N ASP A 3 -21.66 -26.62 -10.11
CA ASP A 3 -20.92 -27.64 -9.34
C ASP A 3 -19.41 -27.38 -9.31
N LEU A 4 -18.85 -26.81 -10.38
CA LEU A 4 -17.42 -26.47 -10.43
C LEU A 4 -17.11 -25.30 -9.49
N VAL A 5 -17.93 -24.25 -9.50
CA VAL A 5 -17.82 -23.14 -8.54
C VAL A 5 -17.99 -23.67 -7.11
N ARG A 6 -19.01 -24.50 -6.85
CA ARG A 6 -19.22 -25.15 -5.55
C ARG A 6 -17.97 -25.94 -5.11
N ASN A 7 -17.30 -26.64 -6.02
CA ASN A 7 -16.09 -27.42 -5.70
C ASN A 7 -14.83 -26.56 -5.46
N VAL A 8 -14.81 -25.31 -5.93
CA VAL A 8 -13.75 -24.33 -5.62
C VAL A 8 -14.03 -23.63 -4.29
N VAL A 9 -15.29 -23.32 -3.98
CA VAL A 9 -15.63 -22.60 -2.74
C VAL A 9 -15.80 -23.53 -1.55
N ASN A 10 -16.16 -24.80 -1.73
CA ASN A 10 -16.40 -25.72 -0.61
C ASN A 10 -15.08 -26.32 -0.08
N LEU A 11 -14.35 -25.54 0.73
CA LEU A 11 -13.20 -25.99 1.50
C LEU A 11 -13.55 -26.48 2.91
N ASP A 12 -14.83 -26.39 3.32
CA ASP A 12 -15.31 -26.88 4.63
C ASP A 12 -15.06 -28.39 4.85
N ALA A 13 -14.83 -29.15 3.77
CA ALA A 13 -14.39 -30.54 3.86
C ALA A 13 -12.97 -30.73 4.42
N LEU A 14 -12.20 -29.65 4.66
CA LEU A 14 -10.77 -29.71 4.95
C LEU A 14 -10.38 -29.44 6.42
N GLY A 15 -11.33 -29.27 7.34
CA GLY A 15 -11.03 -29.29 8.78
C GLY A 15 -10.01 -28.25 9.27
N GLY A 16 -9.85 -27.13 8.55
CA GLY A 16 -9.10 -25.96 9.02
C GLY A 16 -7.62 -25.87 8.62
N VAL A 17 -7.04 -26.89 7.96
CA VAL A 17 -5.67 -26.78 7.42
C VAL A 17 -5.61 -27.37 6.02
N VAL A 18 -5.51 -26.49 5.01
CA VAL A 18 -5.28 -26.89 3.62
C VAL A 18 -3.86 -27.44 3.52
N ASN A 19 -3.71 -28.71 3.15
CA ASN A 19 -2.40 -29.30 2.85
C ASN A 19 -2.00 -29.07 1.37
N GLU A 20 -0.76 -29.43 1.00
CA GLU A 20 -0.26 -29.18 -0.36
C GLU A 20 -1.05 -29.90 -1.46
N GLU A 21 -1.54 -31.12 -1.20
CA GLU A 21 -2.34 -31.89 -2.15
C GLU A 21 -3.70 -31.22 -2.38
N GLN A 22 -4.36 -30.78 -1.30
CA GLN A 22 -5.62 -30.06 -1.34
C GLN A 22 -5.47 -28.71 -2.03
N ALA A 23 -4.37 -27.99 -1.75
CA ALA A 23 -4.06 -26.74 -2.42
C ALA A 23 -3.85 -26.94 -3.93
N THR A 24 -3.15 -28.01 -4.32
CA THR A 24 -2.94 -28.37 -5.72
C THR A 24 -4.27 -28.70 -6.41
N ALA A 25 -5.11 -29.54 -5.79
CA ALA A 25 -6.41 -29.89 -6.32
C ALA A 25 -7.34 -28.67 -6.44
N TRP A 26 -7.31 -27.76 -5.47
CA TRP A 26 -8.06 -26.51 -5.52
C TRP A 26 -7.60 -25.62 -6.68
N LYS A 27 -6.28 -25.42 -6.85
CA LYS A 27 -5.71 -24.63 -7.96
C LYS A 27 -6.09 -25.20 -9.32
N GLN A 28 -6.04 -26.53 -9.47
CA GLN A 28 -6.48 -27.20 -10.71
C GLN A 28 -7.96 -26.94 -11.01
N ARG A 29 -8.83 -26.97 -9.99
CA ARG A 29 -10.27 -26.67 -10.18
C ARG A 29 -10.51 -25.21 -10.55
N LEU A 30 -9.79 -24.27 -9.93
CA LEU A 30 -9.84 -22.86 -10.30
C LEU A 30 -9.39 -22.66 -11.76
N HIS A 31 -8.30 -23.32 -12.16
CA HIS A 31 -7.82 -23.28 -13.53
C HIS A 31 -8.85 -23.83 -14.53
N LEU A 32 -9.42 -25.01 -14.23
CA LEU A 32 -10.50 -25.60 -15.04
C LEU A 32 -11.70 -24.66 -15.17
N LEU A 33 -12.04 -23.90 -14.11
CA LEU A 33 -13.12 -22.91 -14.15
C LEU A 33 -12.80 -21.76 -15.11
N ILE A 34 -11.55 -21.26 -15.08
CA ILE A 34 -11.07 -20.20 -15.98
C ILE A 34 -11.06 -20.69 -17.43
N GLU A 35 -10.64 -21.93 -17.69
CA GLU A 35 -10.62 -22.53 -19.03
C GLU A 35 -12.01 -22.68 -19.67
N GLN A 36 -13.09 -22.71 -18.88
CA GLN A 36 -14.46 -22.66 -19.42
C GLN A 36 -14.80 -21.31 -20.07
N GLY A 37 -14.00 -20.27 -19.79
CA GLY A 37 -14.16 -18.94 -20.38
C GLY A 37 -15.55 -18.33 -20.08
N PRO A 38 -16.22 -17.74 -21.09
CA PRO A 38 -17.53 -17.10 -20.91
C PRO A 38 -18.60 -18.00 -20.28
N GLY A 39 -18.52 -19.32 -20.45
CA GLY A 39 -19.47 -20.28 -19.87
C GLY A 39 -19.45 -20.33 -18.34
N ALA A 40 -18.36 -19.93 -17.70
CA ALA A 40 -18.23 -19.91 -16.23
C ALA A 40 -18.78 -18.62 -15.58
N VAL A 41 -18.86 -17.51 -16.33
CA VAL A 41 -19.14 -16.17 -15.78
C VAL A 41 -20.45 -16.12 -14.98
N SER A 42 -21.54 -16.72 -15.49
CA SER A 42 -22.82 -16.72 -14.79
C SER A 42 -22.76 -17.46 -13.44
N ALA A 43 -21.97 -18.53 -13.34
CA ALA A 43 -21.83 -19.27 -12.09
C ALA A 43 -20.95 -18.53 -11.08
N ILE A 44 -19.92 -17.84 -11.56
CA ILE A 44 -19.08 -16.96 -10.72
C ILE A 44 -19.90 -15.79 -10.19
N ARG A 45 -20.68 -15.12 -11.06
CA ARG A 45 -21.60 -14.05 -10.68
C ARG A 45 -22.56 -14.50 -9.58
N GLU A 46 -23.20 -15.65 -9.75
CA GLU A 46 -24.13 -16.21 -8.76
C GLU A 46 -23.48 -16.40 -7.38
N PHE A 47 -22.24 -16.91 -7.33
CA PHE A 47 -21.50 -17.01 -6.08
C PHE A 47 -21.18 -15.63 -5.47
N LEU A 48 -20.68 -14.70 -6.28
CA LEU A 48 -20.31 -13.35 -5.82
C LEU A 48 -21.54 -12.56 -5.32
N SER A 49 -22.71 -12.75 -5.93
CA SER A 49 -23.97 -12.14 -5.47
C SER A 49 -24.45 -12.70 -4.12
N GLY A 50 -23.98 -13.86 -3.70
CA GLY A 50 -24.33 -14.45 -2.40
C GLY A 50 -23.73 -13.73 -1.18
N ASN A 51 -22.79 -12.80 -1.40
CA ASN A 51 -22.09 -12.02 -0.37
C ASN A 51 -21.50 -12.82 0.81
N SER A 52 -21.29 -14.12 0.61
CA SER A 52 -20.57 -14.99 1.53
C SER A 52 -19.12 -15.10 1.09
N ASP A 53 -18.17 -14.99 2.04
CA ASP A 53 -16.76 -15.25 1.77
C ASP A 53 -16.21 -16.37 2.66
N ILE A 54 -15.14 -16.97 2.17
CA ILE A 54 -14.39 -18.00 2.86
C ILE A 54 -12.96 -17.51 2.95
N ASP A 55 -12.58 -17.14 4.17
CA ASP A 55 -11.22 -16.75 4.51
C ASP A 55 -10.34 -18.00 4.58
N PHE A 56 -9.22 -17.99 3.85
CA PHE A 56 -8.28 -19.10 3.82
C PHE A 56 -7.22 -18.99 4.93
N GLY A 57 -7.20 -17.89 5.69
CA GLY A 57 -6.19 -17.59 6.68
C GLY A 57 -4.80 -17.34 6.07
N SER A 58 -3.81 -17.06 6.90
CA SER A 58 -2.44 -16.79 6.44
C SER A 58 -1.79 -17.98 5.74
N ALA A 59 -1.93 -19.19 6.30
CA ALA A 59 -1.39 -20.41 5.73
C ALA A 59 -2.07 -20.75 4.39
N GLY A 60 -3.40 -20.63 4.32
CA GLY A 60 -4.14 -20.85 3.08
C GLY A 60 -3.81 -19.79 2.03
N LYS A 61 -3.65 -18.52 2.40
CA LYS A 61 -3.17 -17.47 1.48
C LYS A 61 -1.83 -17.83 0.86
N GLN A 62 -0.87 -18.29 1.66
CA GLN A 62 0.45 -18.67 1.17
C GLN A 62 0.40 -19.89 0.24
N LEU A 63 -0.42 -20.90 0.56
CA LEU A 63 -0.53 -22.11 -0.25
C LEU A 63 -1.37 -21.91 -1.51
N LEU A 64 -2.50 -21.22 -1.42
CA LEU A 64 -3.49 -21.06 -2.50
C LEU A 64 -3.20 -19.86 -3.39
N GLY A 65 -2.50 -18.85 -2.88
CA GLY A 65 -2.20 -17.60 -3.59
C GLY A 65 -3.28 -16.53 -3.46
N TYR A 66 -4.39 -16.83 -2.80
CA TYR A 66 -5.50 -15.90 -2.57
C TYR A 66 -5.85 -15.84 -1.10
N PRO A 67 -6.22 -14.67 -0.54
CA PRO A 67 -6.65 -14.58 0.85
C PRO A 67 -8.04 -15.21 1.06
N THR A 68 -8.92 -15.15 0.05
CA THR A 68 -10.30 -15.60 0.16
C THR A 68 -10.83 -16.20 -1.14
N ALA A 69 -11.93 -16.94 -1.05
CA ALA A 69 -12.61 -17.50 -2.21
C ALA A 69 -13.17 -16.41 -3.13
N ARG A 70 -13.72 -15.32 -2.57
CA ARG A 70 -14.22 -14.18 -3.37
C ARG A 70 -13.10 -13.49 -4.14
N ALA A 71 -11.93 -13.28 -3.53
CA ALA A 71 -10.78 -12.73 -4.22
C ALA A 71 -10.36 -13.60 -5.42
N ALA A 72 -10.32 -14.93 -5.24
CA ALA A 72 -10.02 -15.86 -6.34
C ALA A 72 -11.06 -15.80 -7.48
N MET A 73 -12.34 -15.63 -7.14
CA MET A 73 -13.43 -15.54 -8.13
C MET A 73 -13.42 -14.21 -8.90
N ILE A 74 -13.08 -13.10 -8.24
CA ILE A 74 -12.91 -11.81 -8.90
C ILE A 74 -11.73 -11.88 -9.88
N ASP A 75 -10.59 -12.43 -9.44
CA ASP A 75 -9.43 -12.61 -10.32
C ASP A 75 -9.73 -13.57 -11.49
N ALA A 76 -10.50 -14.63 -11.27
CA ALA A 76 -10.96 -15.52 -12.33
C ALA A 76 -11.78 -14.78 -13.40
N LEU A 77 -12.66 -13.84 -13.02
CA LEU A 77 -13.36 -12.97 -14.00
C LEU A 77 -12.38 -12.13 -14.82
N GLY A 78 -11.35 -11.58 -14.17
CA GLY A 78 -10.27 -10.85 -14.84
C GLY A 78 -9.48 -11.70 -15.83
N GLN A 79 -9.21 -12.97 -15.49
CA GLN A 79 -8.51 -13.91 -16.37
C GLN A 79 -9.38 -14.43 -17.52
N ILE A 80 -10.68 -14.67 -17.28
CA ILE A 80 -11.64 -15.05 -18.32
C ILE A 80 -11.81 -13.90 -19.33
N GLY A 81 -11.92 -12.67 -18.84
CA GLY A 81 -12.11 -11.48 -19.66
C GLY A 81 -13.42 -11.47 -20.44
N GLY A 82 -13.48 -10.64 -21.49
CA GLY A 82 -14.68 -10.44 -22.30
C GLY A 82 -15.78 -9.61 -21.62
N GLN A 83 -16.77 -9.20 -22.41
CA GLN A 83 -17.78 -8.23 -21.97
C GLN A 83 -18.58 -8.72 -20.76
N SER A 84 -18.99 -10.00 -20.72
CA SER A 84 -19.77 -10.53 -19.59
C SER A 84 -19.00 -10.50 -18.26
N SER A 85 -17.67 -10.70 -18.29
CA SER A 85 -16.84 -10.58 -17.08
C SER A 85 -16.68 -9.13 -16.65
N VAL A 86 -16.49 -8.22 -17.61
CA VAL A 86 -16.45 -6.77 -17.36
C VAL A 86 -17.77 -6.27 -16.76
N ASP A 87 -18.91 -6.67 -17.32
CA ASP A 87 -20.23 -6.30 -16.80
C ASP A 87 -20.43 -6.81 -15.36
N THR A 88 -20.03 -8.07 -15.10
CA THR A 88 -20.12 -8.67 -13.76
C THR A 88 -19.23 -7.95 -12.75
N MET A 89 -17.98 -7.63 -13.11
CA MET A 89 -17.08 -6.89 -12.23
C MET A 89 -17.55 -5.45 -11.99
N THR A 90 -18.14 -4.80 -13.00
CA THR A 90 -18.69 -3.44 -12.88
C THR A 90 -19.90 -3.42 -11.93
N GLU A 91 -20.80 -4.39 -12.06
CA GLU A 91 -21.93 -4.56 -11.14
C GLU A 91 -21.46 -4.81 -9.70
N LEU A 92 -20.45 -5.67 -9.52
CA LEU A 92 -19.90 -5.95 -8.21
C LEU A 92 -19.22 -4.71 -7.61
N LEU A 93 -18.46 -3.94 -8.41
CA LEU A 93 -17.82 -2.70 -7.97
C LEU A 93 -18.84 -1.69 -7.42
N GLY A 94 -20.03 -1.63 -8.03
CA GLY A 94 -21.11 -0.75 -7.58
C GLY A 94 -21.90 -1.25 -6.37
N SER A 95 -21.64 -2.45 -5.85
CA SER A 95 -22.42 -3.06 -4.77
C SER A 95 -21.60 -3.56 -3.58
N THR A 96 -20.31 -3.85 -3.77
CA THR A 96 -19.42 -4.23 -2.67
C THR A 96 -18.99 -3.01 -1.85
N ALA A 97 -18.83 -3.21 -0.54
CA ALA A 97 -18.24 -2.24 0.39
C ALA A 97 -16.95 -2.76 1.01
N ASP A 98 -16.40 -3.89 0.52
CA ASP A 98 -15.13 -4.41 1.01
C ASP A 98 -13.96 -3.66 0.35
N PRO A 99 -13.08 -3.00 1.13
CA PRO A 99 -11.93 -2.26 0.59
C PRO A 99 -11.05 -3.05 -0.38
N ARG A 100 -10.77 -4.33 -0.08
CA ARG A 100 -9.89 -5.16 -0.91
C ARG A 100 -10.58 -5.58 -2.20
N GLU A 101 -11.87 -5.90 -2.16
CA GLU A 101 -12.64 -6.21 -3.37
C GLU A 101 -12.66 -5.02 -4.33
N ILE A 102 -12.92 -3.81 -3.82
CA ILE A 102 -12.94 -2.59 -4.64
C ILE A 102 -11.58 -2.41 -5.35
N ALA A 103 -10.46 -2.55 -4.63
CA ALA A 103 -9.14 -2.43 -5.22
C ALA A 103 -8.85 -3.52 -6.28
N LEU A 104 -9.22 -4.77 -6.00
CA LEU A 104 -9.03 -5.89 -6.94
C LEU A 104 -9.90 -5.75 -8.20
N LEU A 105 -11.14 -5.28 -8.05
CA LEU A 105 -12.04 -5.00 -9.16
C LEU A 105 -11.52 -3.86 -10.01
N ALA A 106 -11.07 -2.77 -9.41
CA ALA A 106 -10.45 -1.65 -10.11
C ALA A 106 -9.23 -2.11 -10.93
N GLN A 107 -8.35 -2.92 -10.34
CA GLN A 107 -7.17 -3.46 -11.01
C GLN A 107 -7.55 -4.32 -12.22
N ASN A 108 -8.50 -5.24 -12.06
CA ASN A 108 -8.90 -6.15 -13.14
C ASN A 108 -9.65 -5.42 -14.26
N LEU A 109 -10.53 -4.47 -13.92
CA LEU A 109 -11.23 -3.65 -14.90
C LEU A 109 -10.25 -2.76 -15.69
N ASP A 110 -9.29 -2.12 -15.03
CA ASP A 110 -8.27 -1.29 -15.67
C ASP A 110 -7.30 -2.13 -16.53
N LYS A 111 -7.01 -3.38 -16.15
CA LYS A 111 -6.24 -4.32 -16.98
C LYS A 111 -6.98 -4.69 -18.27
N LEU A 112 -8.29 -4.91 -18.20
CA LEU A 112 -9.10 -5.30 -19.37
C LEU A 112 -9.47 -4.11 -20.25
N GLN A 113 -9.78 -2.97 -19.65
CA GLN A 113 -10.19 -1.75 -20.33
C GLN A 113 -9.51 -0.53 -19.67
N PRO A 114 -8.23 -0.28 -20.01
CA PRO A 114 -7.43 0.78 -19.36
C PRO A 114 -8.11 2.14 -19.38
N GLY A 115 -8.16 2.79 -18.22
CA GLY A 115 -8.70 4.14 -18.07
C GLY A 115 -10.23 4.25 -18.02
N ILE A 116 -10.98 3.25 -18.51
CA ILE A 116 -12.44 3.35 -18.66
C ILE A 116 -13.16 3.37 -17.30
N TYR A 117 -12.71 2.55 -16.35
CA TYR A 117 -13.40 2.35 -15.07
C TYR A 117 -12.74 3.05 -13.87
N GLN A 118 -11.68 3.83 -14.09
CA GLN A 118 -10.92 4.48 -13.01
C GLN A 118 -11.79 5.45 -12.20
N ALA A 119 -12.66 6.23 -12.86
CA ALA A 119 -13.58 7.13 -12.18
C ALA A 119 -14.59 6.40 -11.29
N ALA A 120 -15.21 5.33 -11.80
CA ALA A 120 -16.14 4.51 -11.03
C ALA A 120 -15.47 3.85 -9.82
N ALA A 121 -14.22 3.40 -9.99
CA ALA A 121 -13.41 2.83 -8.91
C ALA A 121 -13.08 3.87 -7.81
N LEU A 122 -12.71 5.09 -8.21
CA LEU A 122 -12.47 6.18 -7.27
C LEU A 122 -13.73 6.58 -6.51
N ASP A 123 -14.88 6.62 -7.19
CA ASP A 123 -16.15 6.94 -6.56
C ASP A 123 -16.57 5.86 -5.55
N ALA A 124 -16.41 4.57 -5.89
CA ALA A 124 -16.62 3.47 -4.96
C ALA A 124 -15.69 3.57 -3.74
N ALA A 125 -14.41 3.91 -3.95
CA ALA A 125 -13.46 4.11 -2.86
C ALA A 125 -13.85 5.27 -1.93
N ARG A 126 -14.25 6.42 -2.48
CA ARG A 126 -14.71 7.58 -1.71
C ARG A 126 -15.97 7.28 -0.91
N GLN A 127 -16.96 6.62 -1.54
CA GLN A 127 -18.19 6.22 -0.87
C GLN A 127 -17.90 5.25 0.29
N THR A 128 -17.01 4.27 0.07
CA THR A 128 -16.63 3.29 1.08
C THR A 128 -15.83 3.92 2.22
N LEU A 129 -14.95 4.89 1.94
CA LEU A 129 -14.30 5.69 2.98
C LEU A 129 -15.32 6.49 3.81
N ALA A 130 -16.31 7.12 3.16
CA ALA A 130 -17.37 7.83 3.88
C ALA A 130 -18.19 6.89 4.78
N MET A 131 -18.48 5.66 4.32
CA MET A 131 -19.13 4.63 5.14
C MET A 131 -18.26 4.22 6.34
N ALA A 132 -16.96 3.99 6.12
CA ALA A 132 -16.01 3.66 7.18
C ALA A 132 -15.91 4.81 8.21
N ALA A 133 -15.97 6.06 7.75
CA ALA A 133 -15.91 7.23 8.60
C ALA A 133 -17.10 7.34 9.55
N GLN A 134 -18.26 6.85 9.11
CA GLN A 134 -19.49 6.74 9.90
C GLN A 134 -19.53 5.49 10.79
N GLY A 135 -18.49 4.66 10.78
CA GLY A 135 -18.43 3.42 11.58
C GLY A 135 -19.18 2.23 10.97
N ASN A 136 -19.63 2.33 9.71
CA ASN A 136 -20.40 1.28 9.04
C ASN A 136 -19.54 0.11 8.52
N LEU A 137 -18.21 0.19 8.67
CA LEU A 137 -17.26 -0.86 8.29
C LEU A 137 -16.33 -1.19 9.47
N PRO A 138 -16.87 -1.74 10.57
CA PRO A 138 -16.08 -2.01 11.76
C PRO A 138 -14.95 -3.00 11.45
N SER A 139 -13.77 -2.75 12.00
CA SER A 139 -12.59 -3.61 11.90
C SER A 139 -12.02 -3.84 10.50
N ARG A 140 -12.58 -3.21 9.46
CA ARG A 140 -12.04 -3.28 8.10
C ARG A 140 -10.86 -2.32 7.97
N ASP A 141 -9.79 -2.79 7.35
CA ASP A 141 -8.64 -1.96 7.00
C ASP A 141 -8.90 -1.28 5.65
N VAL A 142 -8.88 0.06 5.64
CA VAL A 142 -9.17 0.87 4.46
C VAL A 142 -7.94 1.22 3.61
N ALA A 143 -6.75 0.72 3.96
CA ALA A 143 -5.53 0.91 3.15
C ALA A 143 -5.74 0.65 1.64
N PRO A 144 -6.44 -0.43 1.21
CA PRO A 144 -6.71 -0.65 -0.22
C PRO A 144 -7.40 0.52 -0.93
N LEU A 145 -8.26 1.27 -0.23
CA LEU A 145 -8.94 2.45 -0.81
C LEU A 145 -7.98 3.62 -0.99
N PHE A 146 -7.08 3.82 -0.03
CA PHE A 146 -6.02 4.82 -0.11
C PHE A 146 -5.03 4.53 -1.24
N GLU A 147 -4.67 3.26 -1.46
CA GLU A 147 -3.85 2.84 -2.60
C GLU A 147 -4.55 3.05 -3.94
N LEU A 148 -5.86 2.79 -4.01
CA LEU A 148 -6.65 3.07 -5.21
C LEU A 148 -6.64 4.57 -5.52
N ILE A 149 -6.86 5.41 -4.51
CA ILE A 149 -6.78 6.87 -4.63
C ILE A 149 -5.37 7.32 -5.06
N GLN A 150 -4.32 6.71 -4.51
CA GLN A 150 -2.93 6.97 -4.90
C GLN A 150 -2.72 6.75 -6.39
N ARG A 151 -3.21 5.61 -6.90
CA ARG A 151 -2.95 5.15 -8.27
C ARG A 151 -3.77 5.92 -9.31
N TYR A 152 -5.03 6.21 -9.01
CA TYR A 152 -5.98 6.74 -9.99
C TYR A 152 -6.39 8.20 -9.75
N GLY A 153 -6.23 8.72 -8.53
CA GLY A 153 -6.77 10.03 -8.16
C GLY A 153 -5.94 11.24 -8.64
N GLY A 154 -4.64 11.04 -8.89
CA GLY A 154 -3.72 12.10 -9.32
C GLY A 154 -3.73 13.32 -8.38
N ALA A 155 -3.48 14.51 -8.93
CA ALA A 155 -3.48 15.75 -8.14
C ALA A 155 -4.84 16.09 -7.51
N SER A 156 -5.95 15.61 -8.10
CA SER A 156 -7.30 15.86 -7.58
C SER A 156 -7.56 15.15 -6.24
N ALA A 157 -6.78 14.12 -5.91
CA ALA A 157 -6.90 13.38 -4.65
C ALA A 157 -6.48 14.19 -3.42
N VAL A 158 -5.71 15.28 -3.57
CA VAL A 158 -5.12 15.98 -2.43
C VAL A 158 -6.19 16.47 -1.44
N SER A 159 -7.28 17.07 -1.92
CA SER A 159 -8.37 17.53 -1.05
C SER A 159 -9.04 16.36 -0.32
N ASP A 160 -9.28 15.26 -1.03
CA ASP A 160 -9.94 14.08 -0.48
C ASP A 160 -9.08 13.47 0.64
N LEU A 161 -7.77 13.39 0.45
CA LEU A 161 -6.83 12.87 1.44
C LEU A 161 -6.76 13.76 2.68
N LEU A 162 -6.70 15.08 2.51
CA LEU A 162 -6.70 16.02 3.63
C LEU A 162 -8.00 15.96 4.44
N GLN A 163 -9.15 15.80 3.78
CA GLN A 163 -10.45 15.65 4.46
C GLN A 163 -10.50 14.38 5.34
N ASN A 164 -9.87 13.29 4.88
CA ASN A 164 -9.86 12.00 5.57
C ASN A 164 -8.74 11.87 6.62
N ALA A 165 -7.78 12.81 6.65
CA ALA A 165 -6.62 12.76 7.54
C ALA A 165 -6.97 12.86 9.05
N GLY A 166 -8.17 13.35 9.40
CA GLY A 166 -8.63 13.38 10.79
C GLY A 166 -8.79 11.98 11.40
N GLN A 167 -9.20 11.00 10.58
CA GLN A 167 -9.45 9.63 11.01
C GLN A 167 -8.34 8.66 10.57
N TRP A 168 -7.74 8.92 9.40
CA TRP A 168 -6.69 8.09 8.82
C TRP A 168 -5.45 8.92 8.48
N ASN A 169 -4.88 9.55 9.50
CA ASN A 169 -3.74 10.45 9.36
C ASN A 169 -2.53 9.82 8.64
N TYR A 170 -2.08 8.64 9.06
CA TYR A 170 -0.93 7.99 8.44
C TYR A 170 -1.22 7.54 7.01
N TYR A 171 -2.38 6.94 6.76
CA TYR A 171 -2.74 6.54 5.41
C TYR A 171 -2.86 7.74 4.46
N ALA A 172 -3.50 8.83 4.89
CA ALA A 172 -3.62 10.04 4.09
C ALA A 172 -2.24 10.64 3.76
N MET A 173 -1.34 10.75 4.74
CA MET A 173 0.01 11.31 4.50
C MET A 173 0.85 10.38 3.62
N MET A 174 0.79 9.06 3.85
CA MET A 174 1.47 8.08 3.01
C MET A 174 1.01 8.19 1.56
N THR A 175 -0.31 8.24 1.32
CA THR A 175 -0.86 8.42 -0.02
C THR A 175 -0.41 9.74 -0.64
N LEU A 176 -0.49 10.87 0.09
CA LEU A 176 -0.02 12.17 -0.40
C LEU A 176 1.46 12.11 -0.84
N GLY A 177 2.32 11.47 -0.05
CA GLY A 177 3.75 11.36 -0.35
C GLY A 177 4.07 10.44 -1.52
N GLN A 178 3.12 9.61 -1.93
CA GLN A 178 3.27 8.66 -3.03
C GLN A 178 2.36 9.00 -4.23
N LEU A 179 1.71 10.16 -4.24
CA LEU A 179 0.98 10.63 -5.42
C LEU A 179 1.95 10.84 -6.60
N PRO A 180 1.53 10.53 -7.84
CA PRO A 180 2.32 10.77 -9.04
C PRO A 180 2.81 12.22 -9.14
N ASP A 181 3.97 12.40 -9.78
CA ASP A 181 4.60 13.70 -10.04
C ASP A 181 4.85 14.56 -8.79
N GLY A 182 4.83 13.97 -7.59
CA GLY A 182 5.00 14.70 -6.33
C GLY A 182 3.82 15.60 -5.97
N ALA A 183 2.62 15.36 -6.53
CA ALA A 183 1.46 16.24 -6.36
C ALA A 183 1.05 16.50 -4.90
N GLY A 184 1.37 15.60 -3.97
CA GLY A 184 1.06 15.77 -2.55
C GLY A 184 2.14 16.46 -1.71
N ILE A 185 3.33 16.77 -2.26
CA ILE A 185 4.46 17.28 -1.47
C ILE A 185 4.15 18.63 -0.82
N SER A 186 3.53 19.55 -1.56
CA SER A 186 3.14 20.86 -1.01
C SER A 186 2.12 20.73 0.13
N ALA A 187 1.18 19.80 0.03
CA ALA A 187 0.23 19.53 1.11
C ALA A 187 0.94 18.95 2.34
N LEU A 188 1.90 18.04 2.14
CA LEU A 188 2.68 17.46 3.23
C LEU A 188 3.51 18.52 3.98
N THR A 189 4.16 19.45 3.29
CA THR A 189 4.95 20.51 3.94
C THR A 189 4.06 21.47 4.75
N GLN A 190 2.85 21.77 4.27
CA GLN A 190 1.85 22.56 5.01
C GLN A 190 1.32 21.83 6.25
N VAL A 191 1.09 20.51 6.16
CA VAL A 191 0.68 19.70 7.32
C VAL A 191 1.82 19.60 8.33
N ALA A 192 3.04 19.31 7.88
CA ALA A 192 4.21 19.16 8.74
C ALA A 192 4.57 20.46 9.49
N SER A 193 4.43 21.62 8.86
CA SER A 193 4.61 22.93 9.52
C SER A 193 3.46 23.31 10.46
N GLY A 194 2.36 22.56 10.45
CA GLY A 194 1.18 22.82 11.26
C GLY A 194 0.26 23.92 10.74
N GLN A 195 0.47 24.42 9.51
CA GLN A 195 -0.36 25.44 8.88
C GLN A 195 -1.76 24.90 8.50
N ALA A 196 -1.90 23.59 8.35
CA ALA A 196 -3.16 22.93 7.98
C ALA A 196 -4.11 22.61 9.17
N GLY A 197 -3.83 23.09 10.39
CA GLY A 197 -4.65 22.77 11.58
C GLY A 197 -4.62 21.28 11.98
N ALA A 198 -3.67 20.51 11.44
CA ALA A 198 -3.60 19.07 11.61
C ALA A 198 -3.16 18.65 13.03
N GLY A 199 -3.71 17.53 13.51
CA GLY A 199 -3.32 16.93 14.79
C GLY A 199 -1.86 16.43 14.79
N SER A 200 -1.28 16.24 15.98
CA SER A 200 0.13 15.86 16.15
C SER A 200 0.55 14.62 15.34
N GLY A 201 -0.29 13.58 15.30
CA GLY A 201 -0.02 12.37 14.51
C GLY A 201 0.09 12.64 13.00
N ALA A 202 -0.77 13.51 12.45
CA ALA A 202 -0.69 13.89 11.04
C ALA A 202 0.56 14.74 10.75
N LYS A 203 0.99 15.61 11.67
CA LYS A 203 2.23 16.37 11.51
C LYS A 203 3.46 15.45 11.46
N ILE A 204 3.52 14.46 12.35
CA ILE A 204 4.62 13.48 12.39
C ILE A 204 4.63 12.65 11.11
N ALA A 205 3.47 12.08 10.73
CA ALA A 205 3.35 11.30 9.49
C ALA A 205 3.74 12.14 8.26
N ALA A 206 3.29 13.40 8.18
CA ALA A 206 3.64 14.29 7.09
C ALA A 206 5.15 14.54 7.03
N LEU A 207 5.78 14.82 8.18
CA LEU A 207 7.22 15.05 8.25
C LEU A 207 8.03 13.82 7.81
N GLN A 208 7.60 12.62 8.20
CA GLN A 208 8.21 11.35 7.74
C GLN A 208 8.07 11.19 6.22
N MET A 209 6.89 11.49 5.65
CA MET A 209 6.68 11.40 4.21
C MET A 209 7.46 12.46 3.42
N VAL A 210 7.63 13.68 3.96
CA VAL A 210 8.54 14.69 3.38
C VAL A 210 9.99 14.18 3.39
N ALA A 211 10.43 13.56 4.48
CA ALA A 211 11.78 12.96 4.55
C ALA A 211 11.98 11.84 3.51
N GLN A 212 10.97 10.99 3.30
CA GLN A 212 11.02 9.93 2.30
C GLN A 212 11.09 10.50 0.87
N ALA A 213 10.34 11.57 0.59
CA ALA A 213 10.31 12.22 -0.73
C ALA A 213 11.58 13.04 -1.05
N ALA A 214 12.42 13.38 -0.07
CA ALA A 214 13.51 14.34 -0.23
C ALA A 214 14.65 13.87 -1.16
N SER A 215 14.78 12.56 -1.38
CA SER A 215 15.70 12.01 -2.40
C SER A 215 15.27 12.34 -3.83
N GLN A 216 13.98 12.62 -4.04
CA GLN A 216 13.37 12.86 -5.35
C GLN A 216 12.79 14.28 -5.51
N SER A 217 12.64 15.03 -4.41
CA SER A 217 12.06 16.39 -4.42
C SER A 217 12.97 17.41 -3.74
N ASP A 218 13.30 18.48 -4.48
CA ASP A 218 14.05 19.63 -3.94
C ASP A 218 13.21 20.47 -2.97
N GLU A 219 11.88 20.54 -3.15
CA GLU A 219 10.97 21.21 -2.22
C GLU A 219 11.02 20.54 -0.84
N ALA A 220 10.89 19.20 -0.81
CA ALA A 220 10.96 18.42 0.41
C ALA A 220 12.31 18.59 1.14
N ARG A 221 13.42 18.55 0.38
CA ARG A 221 14.76 18.77 0.93
C ARG A 221 14.90 20.16 1.55
N THR A 222 14.47 21.19 0.82
CA THR A 222 14.55 22.59 1.26
C THR A 222 13.73 22.80 2.53
N PHE A 223 12.52 22.24 2.58
CA PHE A 223 11.67 22.28 3.76
C PHE A 223 12.36 21.68 4.99
N LEU A 224 12.92 20.48 4.89
CA LEU A 224 13.56 19.81 6.03
C LEU A 224 14.76 20.59 6.57
N VAL A 225 15.60 21.12 5.67
CA VAL A 225 16.77 21.93 6.06
C VAL A 225 16.33 23.21 6.76
N GLU A 226 15.29 23.87 6.27
CA GLU A 226 14.78 25.09 6.90
C GLU A 226 14.15 24.80 8.27
N GLN A 227 13.38 23.73 8.41
CA GLN A 227 12.83 23.32 9.71
C GLN A 227 13.93 22.95 10.71
N ALA A 228 15.00 22.26 10.28
CA ALA A 228 16.14 21.96 11.13
C ALA A 228 16.89 23.23 11.56
N ARG A 229 17.12 24.17 10.64
CA ARG A 229 17.75 25.47 10.91
C ARG A 229 16.97 26.29 11.94
N GLN A 230 15.64 26.21 11.90
CA GLN A 230 14.75 26.88 12.85
C GLN A 230 14.65 26.16 14.20
N GLY A 231 15.31 25.00 14.38
CA GLY A 231 15.21 24.21 15.60
C GLY A 231 13.82 23.59 15.81
N ALA A 232 13.06 23.35 14.74
CA ALA A 232 11.69 22.85 14.82
C ALA A 232 11.60 21.36 15.19
N PHE A 233 12.70 20.62 15.08
CA PHE A 233 12.75 19.19 15.37
C PHE A 233 13.14 18.95 16.84
N SER A 234 12.25 18.29 17.58
CA SER A 234 12.55 17.77 18.91
C SER A 234 13.35 16.47 18.81
N ALA A 235 13.96 16.04 19.92
CA ALA A 235 14.62 14.72 20.01
C ALA A 235 13.71 13.56 19.54
N TYR A 236 12.41 13.63 19.85
CA TYR A 236 11.42 12.65 19.37
C TYR A 236 11.28 12.68 17.83
N LEU A 237 11.21 13.86 17.22
CA LEU A 237 11.11 13.99 15.76
C LEU A 237 12.40 13.52 15.07
N TRP A 238 13.57 13.82 15.64
CA TRP A 238 14.83 13.28 15.14
C TRP A 238 14.86 11.76 15.17
N ALA A 239 14.42 11.14 16.27
CA ALA A 239 14.32 9.69 16.37
C ALA A 239 13.33 9.10 15.35
N ALA A 240 12.19 9.76 15.12
CA ALA A 240 11.19 9.33 14.13
C ALA A 240 11.66 9.48 12.67
N LEU A 241 12.51 10.47 12.39
CA LEU A 241 13.05 10.74 11.06
C LEU A 241 14.27 9.87 10.72
N MET A 242 15.09 9.52 11.71
CA MET A 242 16.32 8.74 11.52
C MET A 242 16.17 7.53 10.58
N PRO A 243 15.20 6.61 10.75
CA PRO A 243 15.07 5.47 9.84
C PRO A 243 14.77 5.86 8.41
N ILE A 244 13.90 6.85 8.20
CA ILE A 244 13.55 7.34 6.87
C ILE A 244 14.75 8.02 6.23
N LEU A 245 15.50 8.79 7.00
CA LEU A 245 16.75 9.40 6.55
C LEU A 245 17.78 8.33 6.14
N ALA A 246 17.79 7.19 6.83
CA ALA A 246 18.61 6.02 6.51
C ALA A 246 18.11 5.22 5.29
N GLY A 247 17.02 5.64 4.64
CA GLY A 247 16.44 4.99 3.47
C GLY A 247 15.32 4.00 3.74
N ASP A 248 14.82 3.91 4.99
CA ASP A 248 13.57 3.18 5.23
C ASP A 248 12.39 3.91 4.55
N GLN A 249 11.42 3.15 4.06
CA GLN A 249 10.20 3.65 3.45
C GLN A 249 8.98 3.15 4.23
N MET A 250 7.95 3.99 4.27
CA MET A 250 6.64 3.66 4.82
C MET A 250 5.74 3.07 3.74
N THR A 251 5.09 1.94 4.04
CA THR A 251 4.12 1.30 3.13
C THR A 251 2.94 0.70 3.89
N PHE A 252 1.83 0.48 3.20
CA PHE A 252 0.64 -0.14 3.77
C PHE A 252 0.93 -1.61 4.09
N GLN A 253 0.52 -2.07 5.27
CA GLN A 253 0.62 -3.49 5.58
C GLN A 253 -0.36 -4.31 4.73
N ASN A 254 -1.54 -3.76 4.49
CA ASN A 254 -2.66 -4.45 3.86
C ASN A 254 -2.79 -4.09 2.38
N SER A 255 -1.66 -3.97 1.66
CA SER A 255 -1.66 -3.57 0.26
C SER A 255 -2.48 -4.51 -0.63
N ALA A 256 -3.17 -3.93 -1.62
CA ALA A 256 -3.97 -4.63 -2.61
C ALA A 256 -3.25 -4.81 -3.95
N PHE A 257 -2.29 -3.94 -4.28
CA PHE A 257 -1.65 -3.94 -5.59
C PHE A 257 -0.25 -4.57 -5.60
N GLU A 258 0.52 -4.43 -4.51
CA GLU A 258 1.90 -4.92 -4.44
C GLU A 258 2.15 -5.65 -3.11
N ASP A 259 3.04 -6.64 -3.11
CA ASP A 259 3.62 -7.15 -1.86
C ASP A 259 5.01 -6.52 -1.67
N PRO A 260 5.08 -5.32 -1.06
CA PRO A 260 6.35 -4.62 -0.90
C PRO A 260 7.35 -5.38 -0.02
N LEU A 261 6.91 -6.43 0.69
CA LEU A 261 7.70 -7.14 1.70
C LEU A 261 8.29 -8.45 1.20
N ALA A 262 7.91 -8.91 0.00
CA ALA A 262 8.34 -10.20 -0.54
C ALA A 262 9.87 -10.40 -0.54
N LYS A 263 10.64 -9.30 -0.48
CA LYS A 263 12.11 -9.29 -0.50
C LYS A 263 12.76 -8.72 0.76
N VAL A 264 11.98 -8.41 1.80
CA VAL A 264 12.48 -7.73 3.00
C VAL A 264 12.66 -8.74 4.15
N PRO A 265 13.85 -8.84 4.76
CA PRO A 265 14.07 -9.69 5.93
C PRO A 265 13.13 -9.31 7.08
N SER A 266 12.55 -10.32 7.76
CA SER A 266 11.57 -10.09 8.82
C SER A 266 12.12 -9.30 10.03
N ASN A 267 13.42 -9.35 10.28
CA ASN A 267 14.10 -8.59 11.33
C ASN A 267 14.29 -7.10 10.99
N GLU A 268 14.05 -6.70 9.74
CA GLU A 268 14.12 -5.30 9.29
C GLU A 268 12.74 -4.65 9.21
N LEU A 269 11.67 -5.45 9.37
CA LEU A 269 10.29 -4.98 9.35
C LEU A 269 9.90 -4.37 10.69
N ARG A 270 9.47 -3.11 10.66
CA ARG A 270 8.84 -2.45 11.80
C ARG A 270 7.37 -2.26 11.51
N MET A 271 6.53 -2.95 12.30
CA MET A 271 5.09 -2.87 12.18
C MET A 271 4.54 -1.83 13.16
N ALA A 272 3.59 -1.04 12.69
CA ALA A 272 2.87 -0.08 13.50
C ALA A 272 1.36 -0.27 13.33
N HIS A 273 0.65 -0.27 14.45
CA HIS A 273 -0.81 -0.27 14.51
C HIS A 273 -1.29 0.96 15.25
N LEU A 274 -2.19 1.72 14.64
CA LEU A 274 -2.93 2.82 15.26
C LEU A 274 -4.38 2.40 15.41
N SER A 275 -4.86 2.39 16.65
CA SER A 275 -6.26 2.05 16.95
C SER A 275 -7.22 3.07 16.33
N ILE A 276 -6.81 4.33 16.19
CA ILE A 276 -7.58 5.33 15.44
C ILE A 276 -7.57 5.00 13.95
N GLY A 277 -8.75 4.78 13.39
CA GLY A 277 -8.92 4.43 11.98
C GLY A 277 -8.42 3.03 11.60
N ASN A 278 -8.03 2.19 12.58
CA ASN A 278 -7.49 0.84 12.34
C ASN A 278 -6.37 0.83 11.29
N GLN A 279 -5.36 1.69 11.47
CA GLN A 279 -4.29 1.88 10.49
C GLN A 279 -3.11 0.96 10.79
N ASN A 280 -2.69 0.19 9.79
CA ASN A 280 -1.61 -0.78 9.85
C ASN A 280 -0.60 -0.46 8.75
N TYR A 281 0.60 -0.06 9.15
CA TYR A 281 1.66 0.27 8.20
C TYR A 281 2.99 -0.31 8.66
N LEU A 282 3.92 -0.33 7.71
CA LEU A 282 5.23 -0.91 7.86
C LEU A 282 6.27 0.14 7.55
N THR A 283 7.42 0.04 8.21
CA THR A 283 8.61 0.79 7.88
C THR A 283 9.76 -0.19 7.70
N ALA A 284 10.39 -0.16 6.54
CA ALA A 284 11.48 -1.07 6.19
C ALA A 284 12.34 -0.49 5.05
N PRO A 285 13.56 -0.99 4.80
CA PRO A 285 14.37 -0.59 3.65
C PRO A 285 13.79 -1.19 2.36
N LEU A 286 12.67 -0.63 1.89
CA LEU A 286 11.98 -1.10 0.70
C LEU A 286 12.75 -0.69 -0.56
N GLY A 287 13.13 -1.69 -1.36
CA GLY A 287 13.81 -1.47 -2.64
C GLY A 287 15.28 -1.04 -2.51
N VAL A 288 16.00 -1.19 -3.62
CA VAL A 288 17.37 -0.65 -3.75
C VAL A 288 17.25 0.80 -4.17
N MET A 289 17.67 1.74 -3.31
CA MET A 289 17.85 3.13 -3.76
C MET A 289 18.84 3.14 -4.93
N THR A 290 18.55 3.91 -5.98
CA THR A 290 19.57 4.14 -7.02
C THR A 290 20.78 4.83 -6.42
N ALA A 291 21.95 4.71 -7.06
CA ALA A 291 23.16 5.40 -6.61
C ALA A 291 22.92 6.91 -6.46
N ASP A 292 22.19 7.51 -7.40
CA ASP A 292 21.81 8.92 -7.36
C ASP A 292 20.87 9.25 -6.18
N GLN A 293 19.88 8.40 -5.90
CA GLN A 293 18.99 8.59 -4.75
C GLN A 293 19.77 8.49 -3.43
N ALA A 294 20.67 7.52 -3.29
CA ALA A 294 21.51 7.36 -2.11
C ALA A 294 22.46 8.57 -1.93
N GLN A 295 23.07 9.06 -3.01
CA GLN A 295 23.91 10.26 -3.01
C GLN A 295 23.12 11.50 -2.56
N ARG A 296 21.92 11.70 -3.11
CA ARG A 296 21.03 12.82 -2.74
C ARG A 296 20.59 12.74 -1.27
N GLN A 297 20.29 11.53 -0.80
CA GLN A 297 19.92 11.30 0.60
C GLN A 297 21.11 11.60 1.54
N MET A 298 22.32 11.18 1.16
CA MET A 298 23.54 11.49 1.90
C MET A 298 23.80 13.01 1.97
N ALA A 299 23.58 13.71 0.85
CA ALA A 299 23.70 15.17 0.79
C ALA A 299 22.68 15.88 1.70
N LEU A 300 21.44 15.37 1.79
CA LEU A 300 20.45 15.87 2.73
C LEU A 300 20.90 15.66 4.19
N ILE A 301 21.36 14.47 4.55
CA ILE A 301 21.84 14.20 5.92
C ILE A 301 22.98 15.15 6.30
N GLN A 302 23.90 15.42 5.36
CA GLN A 302 24.97 16.38 5.58
C GLN A 302 24.43 17.79 5.77
N ALA A 303 23.53 18.26 4.89
CA ALA A 303 22.93 19.59 5.00
C ALA A 303 22.18 19.78 6.33
N LEU A 304 21.46 18.76 6.80
CA LEU A 304 20.80 18.77 8.11
C LEU A 304 21.81 18.84 9.26
N SER A 305 22.93 18.13 9.13
CA SER A 305 24.00 18.12 10.14
C SER A 305 24.68 19.48 10.27
N ASP A 306 24.84 20.17 9.14
CA ASP A 306 25.49 21.49 9.08
C ASP A 306 24.64 22.60 9.71
N VAL A 307 23.30 22.47 9.68
CA VAL A 307 22.38 23.50 10.21
C VAL A 307 21.85 23.19 11.61
N THR A 308 21.92 21.93 12.07
CA THR A 308 21.41 21.57 13.39
C THR A 308 22.42 21.80 14.52
N SER A 309 21.95 22.44 15.59
CA SER A 309 22.68 22.58 16.85
C SER A 309 22.22 21.57 17.93
N ASP A 310 21.15 20.83 17.66
CA ASP A 310 20.58 19.82 18.56
C ASP A 310 21.52 18.59 18.67
N PRO A 311 22.03 18.26 19.87
CA PRO A 311 22.89 17.09 20.09
C PRO A 311 22.23 15.76 19.71
N GLU A 312 20.96 15.58 20.06
CA GLU A 312 20.15 14.42 19.71
C GLU A 312 19.96 14.34 18.19
N GLY A 313 19.74 15.50 17.56
CA GLY A 313 19.70 15.61 16.10
C GLY A 313 20.99 15.18 15.43
N ARG A 314 22.15 15.65 15.92
CA ARG A 314 23.47 15.23 15.39
C ARG A 314 23.71 13.73 15.55
N SER A 315 23.34 13.17 16.70
CA SER A 315 23.44 11.72 16.95
C SER A 315 22.57 10.93 15.97
N ALA A 316 21.30 11.34 15.79
CA ALA A 316 20.37 10.69 14.87
C ALA A 316 20.86 10.75 13.41
N LEU A 317 21.37 11.90 12.97
CA LEU A 317 21.90 12.07 11.61
C LEU A 317 23.16 11.24 11.37
N GLN A 318 24.06 11.14 12.36
CA GLN A 318 25.23 10.28 12.25
C GLN A 318 24.85 8.79 12.16
N GLN A 319 23.84 8.35 12.91
CA GLN A 319 23.31 6.99 12.82
C GLN A 319 22.67 6.73 11.46
N ALA A 320 21.85 7.66 10.96
CA ALA A 320 21.23 7.56 9.64
C ALA A 320 22.28 7.45 8.52
N LYS A 321 23.34 8.27 8.60
CA LYS A 321 24.49 8.23 7.68
C LYS A 321 25.16 6.85 7.65
N ASN A 322 25.47 6.31 8.84
CA ASN A 322 26.15 5.01 8.94
C ASN A 322 25.29 3.87 8.36
N LEU A 323 23.98 3.86 8.68
CA LEU A 323 23.04 2.86 8.17
C LEU A 323 22.89 2.96 6.64
N LEU A 324 22.75 4.17 6.11
CA LEU A 324 22.64 4.38 4.67
C LEU A 324 23.91 3.91 3.92
N GLN A 325 25.10 4.22 4.46
CA GLN A 325 26.37 3.75 3.88
C GLN A 325 26.49 2.23 3.89
N GLN A 326 26.12 1.57 4.98
CA GLN A 326 26.13 0.11 5.10
C GLN A 326 25.25 -0.54 4.03
N ARG A 327 24.05 0.01 3.80
CA ARG A 327 23.09 -0.46 2.80
C ARG A 327 23.61 -0.24 1.37
N SER A 328 24.11 0.96 1.07
CA SER A 328 24.69 1.25 -0.25
C SER A 328 25.85 0.33 -0.60
N ALA A 329 26.69 -0.05 0.38
CA ALA A 329 27.78 -1.00 0.17
C ALA A 329 27.27 -2.43 -0.12
N GLN A 330 26.18 -2.86 0.53
CA GLN A 330 25.56 -4.16 0.26
C GLN A 330 25.00 -4.23 -1.17
N PHE A 331 24.42 -3.15 -1.68
CA PHE A 331 23.89 -3.11 -3.05
C PHE A 331 24.96 -3.09 -4.13
N ALA A 332 26.13 -2.49 -3.86
CA ALA A 332 27.27 -2.52 -4.78
C ALA A 332 27.96 -3.89 -4.85
N ALA A 333 27.77 -4.75 -3.84
CA ALA A 333 28.42 -6.06 -3.73
C ALA A 333 27.62 -7.21 -4.36
N VAL A 334 26.39 -6.98 -4.85
CA VAL A 334 25.61 -7.99 -5.58
C VAL A 334 26.08 -8.00 -7.04
N PRO A 335 26.79 -9.04 -7.52
CA PRO A 335 27.21 -9.11 -8.91
C PRO A 335 25.99 -9.18 -9.82
N ALA A 336 26.09 -8.52 -11.00
CA ALA A 336 25.05 -8.60 -12.01
C ALA A 336 24.73 -10.07 -12.35
N PRO A 337 23.45 -10.47 -12.41
CA PRO A 337 23.10 -11.80 -12.87
C PRO A 337 23.49 -11.93 -14.34
N GLY A 338 24.57 -12.65 -14.62
CA GLY A 338 24.99 -12.94 -16.01
C GLY A 338 26.48 -12.87 -16.31
N THR A 339 27.38 -12.60 -15.36
CA THR A 339 28.83 -12.69 -15.62
C THR A 339 29.51 -13.69 -14.70
N GLY A 340 29.25 -14.98 -14.96
CA GLY A 340 30.11 -16.09 -14.54
C GLY A 340 31.00 -16.52 -15.71
N PRO A 341 32.24 -16.96 -15.46
CA PRO A 341 33.26 -17.27 -16.48
C PRO A 341 32.89 -18.41 -17.43
#